data_AF-A0A972RFA0-F1
#
_entry.id   AF-A0A972RFA0-F1
#
_cell.length_a   1.000
_cell.length_b   1.000
_cell.length_c   1.000
_cell.angle_alpha   90.00
_cell.angle_beta   90.00
_cell.angle_gamma   90.00
#
_symmetry.space_group_name_H-M   'P 1'
#
loop_
_entity.id
_entity.type
_entity.pdbx_description
1 polymer ?
#
loop_
_entity_poly.entity_id
_entity_poly.type
_entity_poly.pdbx_seq_one_letter_code
_entity_poly.pdbx_strand_id
1 'polypeptide(L)'
;PMPVRLGSLTRLGDGLMGYFINDDYSQFYPVHESIAEQNRPNRPRQGFLGAIQTVNSYYEGFRNDVAPVVHPYINRAPTLSVRPGQSVMLTLLIDPRGAVHATSGILPRKRIELMREHVASALANMSMTFRVGPVLTDPETVRMPLPSEIPGNWSWINRTGPTVWQEGRVVTATDDAKFGDEPAMFTEGWLKLSESMGAGDKSKG
;
A
#
# COMPACT_ATOMS: atom_id res chain seq x y z
N PRO A 1 -32.38 17.46 5.41
CA PRO A 1 -31.05 16.81 5.47
C PRO A 1 -30.42 16.92 4.09
N MET A 2 -29.12 17.19 4.00
CA MET A 2 -28.41 17.43 2.75
C MET A 2 -27.32 16.37 2.56
N PRO A 3 -27.17 15.82 1.34
CA PRO A 3 -26.10 14.87 1.06
C PRO A 3 -24.75 15.58 1.00
N VAL A 4 -23.78 15.04 1.72
CA VAL A 4 -22.37 15.43 1.68
C VAL A 4 -21.57 14.23 1.20
N ARG A 5 -20.84 14.39 0.10
CA ARG A 5 -19.87 13.41 -0.36
C ARG A 5 -18.48 13.78 0.13
N LEU A 6 -17.76 12.78 0.64
CA LEU A 6 -16.36 12.89 1.03
C LEU A 6 -15.47 12.21 -0.01
N GLY A 7 -14.42 12.90 -0.43
CA GLY A 7 -13.45 12.45 -1.41
C GLY A 7 -13.98 12.34 -2.85
N SER A 8 -13.07 12.12 -3.79
CA SER A 8 -13.36 11.94 -5.22
C SER A 8 -12.20 11.27 -5.95
N LEU A 9 -12.45 10.09 -6.55
CA LEU A 9 -11.42 9.33 -7.30
C LEU A 9 -10.88 10.06 -8.53
N THR A 10 -11.72 10.84 -9.20
CA THR A 10 -11.32 11.55 -10.43
C THR A 10 -10.49 12.80 -10.12
N ARG A 11 -10.31 13.14 -8.84
CA ARG A 11 -9.58 14.31 -8.41
C ARG A 11 -8.15 13.95 -8.01
N LEU A 12 -7.21 14.50 -8.76
CA LEU A 12 -5.80 14.50 -8.40
C LEU A 12 -5.61 15.16 -7.02
N GLY A 13 -4.89 14.47 -6.15
CA GLY A 13 -4.58 14.92 -4.79
C GLY A 13 -5.68 14.67 -3.76
N ASP A 14 -6.70 13.87 -4.05
CA ASP A 14 -7.59 13.34 -3.01
C ASP A 14 -6.94 12.13 -2.32
N GLY A 15 -6.72 12.23 -1.01
CA GLY A 15 -6.08 11.19 -0.21
C GLY A 15 -7.07 10.25 0.48
N LEU A 16 -8.38 10.49 0.40
CA LEU A 16 -9.35 9.70 1.14
C LEU A 16 -9.55 8.32 0.50
N MET A 17 -9.30 7.27 1.27
CA MET A 17 -9.61 5.89 0.86
C MET A 17 -11.03 5.50 1.30
N GLY A 18 -11.42 5.91 2.51
CA GLY A 18 -12.75 5.69 3.05
C GLY A 18 -12.87 6.17 4.49
N TYR A 19 -14.02 5.95 5.11
CA TYR A 19 -14.32 6.48 6.45
C TYR A 19 -15.32 5.63 7.23
N PHE A 20 -15.39 5.91 8.53
CA PHE A 20 -16.39 5.42 9.48
C PHE A 20 -17.17 6.60 10.06
N ILE A 21 -18.39 6.35 10.51
CA ILE A 21 -19.31 7.37 11.01
C ILE A 21 -19.60 7.10 12.49
N ASN A 22 -19.46 8.12 13.34
CA ASN A 22 -19.82 8.07 14.77
C ASN A 22 -19.18 6.90 15.55
N ASP A 23 -17.90 6.61 15.29
CA ASP A 23 -17.17 5.48 15.89
C ASP A 23 -17.82 4.10 15.66
N ASP A 24 -18.73 3.99 14.69
CA ASP A 24 -19.27 2.72 14.22
C ASP A 24 -18.33 2.10 13.19
N TYR A 25 -17.51 1.17 13.67
CA TYR A 25 -16.58 0.40 12.85
C TYR A 25 -17.21 -0.83 12.20
N SER A 26 -18.53 -1.05 12.33
CA SER A 26 -19.22 -2.21 11.71
C SER A 26 -19.46 -2.04 10.21
N GLN A 27 -19.32 -0.81 9.69
CA GLN A 27 -19.54 -0.44 8.30
C GLN A 27 -18.44 0.49 7.81
N PHE A 28 -17.72 0.07 6.77
CA PHE A 28 -16.74 0.88 6.08
C PHE A 28 -17.34 1.53 4.83
N TYR A 29 -17.13 2.84 4.70
CA TYR A 29 -17.58 3.65 3.58
C TYR A 29 -16.40 3.96 2.66
N PRO A 30 -16.15 3.19 1.58
CA PRO A 30 -15.15 3.53 0.59
C PRO A 30 -15.46 4.87 -0.07
N VAL A 31 -14.42 5.62 -0.47
CA VAL A 31 -14.58 6.93 -1.13
C VAL A 31 -15.46 6.89 -2.38
N HIS A 32 -15.54 5.73 -3.03
CA HIS A 32 -16.33 5.55 -4.24
C HIS A 32 -16.88 4.13 -4.37
N GLU A 33 -18.12 4.04 -4.83
CA GLU A 33 -18.86 2.78 -5.02
C GLU A 33 -18.16 1.84 -6.01
N SER A 34 -17.61 2.42 -7.10
CA SER A 34 -16.98 1.64 -8.17
C SER A 34 -15.69 0.93 -7.75
N ILE A 35 -15.06 1.28 -6.61
CA ILE A 35 -13.89 0.56 -6.12
C ILE A 35 -14.26 -0.89 -5.78
N ALA A 36 -15.44 -1.10 -5.21
CA ALA A 36 -15.93 -2.45 -4.92
C ALA A 36 -16.22 -3.21 -6.23
N GLU A 37 -16.61 -2.51 -7.29
CA GLU A 37 -16.97 -3.12 -8.58
C GLU A 37 -15.77 -3.41 -9.46
N GLN A 38 -14.64 -2.73 -9.29
CA GLN A 38 -13.45 -2.90 -10.14
C GLN A 38 -12.45 -3.94 -9.61
N ASN A 39 -12.81 -4.62 -8.51
CA ASN A 39 -11.93 -5.62 -7.92
C ASN A 39 -11.77 -6.83 -8.85
N ARG A 40 -10.55 -7.37 -8.89
CA ARG A 40 -10.22 -8.59 -9.63
C ARG A 40 -9.86 -9.71 -8.65
N PRO A 41 -10.20 -10.96 -8.97
CA PRO A 41 -9.92 -12.08 -8.09
C PRO A 41 -8.40 -12.22 -7.87
N ASN A 42 -7.97 -12.06 -6.62
CA ASN A 42 -6.59 -12.26 -6.20
C ASN A 42 -6.59 -13.32 -5.09
N ARG A 43 -6.59 -14.60 -5.47
CA ARG A 43 -6.61 -15.75 -4.55
C ARG A 43 -5.21 -16.38 -4.45
N PRO A 44 -4.90 -17.11 -3.36
CA PRO A 44 -3.71 -17.95 -3.32
C PRO A 44 -3.65 -18.83 -4.58
N ARG A 45 -2.49 -18.89 -5.23
CA ARG A 45 -2.24 -19.59 -6.52
C ARG A 45 -2.94 -18.98 -7.76
N GLN A 46 -3.57 -17.82 -7.63
CA GLN A 46 -4.00 -16.98 -8.75
C GLN A 46 -3.03 -15.80 -8.83
N GLY A 47 -2.16 -15.82 -9.84
CA GLY A 47 -1.11 -14.82 -10.00
C GLY A 47 -0.38 -15.01 -11.32
N PHE A 48 0.53 -14.09 -11.61
CA PHE A 48 1.27 -14.05 -12.85
C PHE A 48 2.48 -15.00 -12.78
N LEU A 49 2.57 -15.98 -13.68
CA LEU A 49 3.78 -16.80 -13.87
C LEU A 49 4.76 -16.16 -14.88
N GLY A 50 4.39 -15.02 -15.45
CA GLY A 50 5.12 -14.27 -16.47
C GLY A 50 4.41 -12.95 -16.76
N ALA A 51 4.96 -12.15 -17.66
CA ALA A 51 4.35 -10.88 -18.01
C ALA A 51 2.94 -11.11 -18.61
N ILE A 52 1.96 -10.27 -18.25
CA ILE A 52 0.55 -10.50 -18.57
C ILE A 52 0.30 -10.72 -20.07
N GLN A 53 1.08 -10.05 -20.93
CA GLN A 53 1.00 -10.15 -22.38
C GLN A 53 1.44 -11.49 -22.95
N THR A 54 2.16 -12.32 -22.19
CA THR A 54 2.65 -13.63 -22.66
C THR A 54 1.70 -14.77 -22.31
N VAL A 55 0.59 -14.48 -21.61
CA VAL A 55 -0.44 -15.45 -21.22
C VAL A 55 -1.73 -15.11 -21.96
N ASN A 56 -1.82 -15.50 -23.24
CA ASN A 56 -2.85 -14.99 -24.17
C ASN A 56 -4.29 -15.19 -23.67
N SER A 57 -4.61 -16.38 -23.14
CA SER A 57 -5.93 -16.68 -22.59
C SER A 57 -6.30 -15.83 -21.37
N TYR A 58 -5.32 -15.44 -20.56
CA TYR A 58 -5.53 -14.54 -19.43
C TYR A 58 -5.64 -13.08 -19.90
N TYR A 59 -4.76 -12.64 -20.81
CA TYR A 59 -4.75 -11.28 -21.34
C TYR A 59 -6.07 -10.90 -22.03
N GLU A 60 -6.62 -11.81 -22.83
CA GLU A 60 -7.92 -11.62 -23.52
C GLU A 60 -9.08 -11.51 -22.52
N GLY A 61 -9.07 -12.30 -21.43
CA GLY A 61 -10.11 -12.30 -20.40
C GLY A 61 -9.95 -11.24 -19.30
N PHE A 62 -8.75 -10.69 -19.13
CA PHE A 62 -8.38 -9.84 -17.98
C PHE A 62 -9.24 -8.59 -17.80
N ARG A 63 -9.71 -8.01 -18.91
CA ARG A 63 -10.62 -6.85 -18.88
C ARG A 63 -12.00 -7.20 -18.35
N ASN A 64 -12.44 -8.45 -18.52
CA ASN A 64 -13.80 -8.90 -18.24
C ASN A 64 -13.89 -9.72 -16.95
N ASP A 65 -12.78 -10.22 -16.40
CA ASP A 65 -12.72 -10.99 -15.15
C ASP A 65 -12.74 -10.08 -13.92
N VAL A 66 -13.95 -9.58 -13.63
CA VAL A 66 -14.24 -8.71 -12.50
C VAL A 66 -14.92 -9.52 -11.41
N ALA A 67 -14.42 -9.40 -10.17
CA ALA A 67 -14.99 -10.04 -8.99
C ALA A 67 -15.32 -8.97 -7.94
N PRO A 68 -16.52 -8.35 -8.01
CA PRO A 68 -16.86 -7.28 -7.10
C PRO A 68 -16.79 -7.68 -5.62
N VAL A 69 -16.28 -6.80 -4.77
CA VAL A 69 -16.22 -7.02 -3.32
C VAL A 69 -17.64 -6.91 -2.75
N VAL A 70 -18.31 -8.05 -2.57
CA VAL A 70 -19.62 -8.15 -1.91
C VAL A 70 -19.37 -8.60 -0.47
N HIS A 71 -19.45 -7.68 0.47
CA HIS A 71 -19.32 -8.00 1.89
C HIS A 71 -20.23 -7.07 2.71
N PRO A 72 -20.98 -7.57 3.72
CA PRO A 72 -21.88 -6.75 4.53
C PRO A 72 -21.20 -5.55 5.20
N TYR A 73 -19.89 -5.63 5.43
CA TYR A 73 -19.06 -4.57 5.98
C TYR A 73 -18.90 -3.34 5.06
N ILE A 74 -19.07 -3.48 3.75
CA ILE A 74 -18.77 -2.42 2.78
C ILE A 74 -20.06 -1.71 2.38
N ASN A 75 -20.17 -0.44 2.71
CA ASN A 75 -21.28 0.40 2.27
C ASN A 75 -20.98 1.06 0.92
N ARG A 76 -21.70 0.63 -0.12
CA ARG A 76 -21.46 1.11 -1.49
C ARG A 76 -22.07 2.48 -1.80
N ALA A 77 -22.82 3.10 -0.89
CA ALA A 77 -23.38 4.43 -1.09
C ALA A 77 -22.71 5.45 -0.16
N PRO A 78 -21.50 5.96 -0.48
CA PRO A 78 -20.70 6.80 0.41
C PRO A 78 -21.18 8.25 0.42
N THR A 79 -22.41 8.46 0.86
CA THR A 79 -23.00 9.79 1.03
C THR A 79 -23.42 9.96 2.47
N LEU A 80 -22.94 11.03 3.11
CA LEU A 80 -23.31 11.39 4.46
C LEU A 80 -24.50 12.35 4.45
N SER A 81 -25.56 12.05 5.18
CA SER A 81 -26.72 12.94 5.29
C SER A 81 -26.61 13.83 6.52
N VAL A 82 -26.44 15.14 6.32
CA VAL A 82 -26.17 16.11 7.41
C VAL A 82 -27.26 17.18 7.44
N ARG A 83 -27.63 17.66 8.64
CA ARG A 83 -28.52 18.82 8.82
C ARG A 83 -27.69 20.06 9.22
N PRO A 84 -28.11 21.29 8.86
CA PRO A 84 -27.46 22.49 9.39
C PRO A 84 -27.40 22.48 10.92
N GLY A 85 -26.23 22.78 11.49
CA GLY A 85 -25.98 22.74 12.94
C GLY A 85 -25.72 21.34 13.52
N GLN A 86 -25.83 20.27 12.72
CA GLN A 86 -25.49 18.91 13.16
C GLN A 86 -23.99 18.64 12.99
N SER A 87 -23.36 18.15 14.05
CA SER A 87 -22.00 17.63 14.02
C SER A 87 -22.04 16.11 13.86
N VAL A 88 -21.17 15.57 12.99
CA VAL A 88 -20.99 14.12 12.78
C VAL A 88 -19.52 13.80 12.98
N MET A 89 -19.23 12.80 13.81
CA MET A 89 -17.85 12.33 14.01
C MET A 89 -17.46 11.40 12.87
N LEU A 90 -16.26 11.56 12.33
CA LEU A 90 -15.74 10.77 11.23
C LEU A 90 -14.34 10.26 11.56
N THR A 91 -14.12 8.97 11.38
CA THR A 91 -12.78 8.36 11.41
C THR A 91 -12.37 8.10 9.96
N LEU A 92 -11.31 8.76 9.49
CA LEU A 92 -10.90 8.74 8.09
C LEU A 92 -9.69 7.83 7.89
N LEU A 93 -9.74 6.99 6.84
CA LEU A 93 -8.56 6.30 6.31
C LEU A 93 -8.02 7.13 5.14
N ILE A 94 -6.85 7.72 5.30
CA ILE A 94 -6.28 8.68 4.36
C ILE A 94 -4.83 8.37 4.03
N ASP A 95 -4.43 8.64 2.78
CA ASP A 95 -3.03 8.94 2.47
C ASP A 95 -2.73 10.36 2.99
N PRO A 96 -1.82 10.51 3.98
CA PRO A 96 -1.51 11.81 4.57
C PRO A 96 -0.85 12.81 3.60
N ARG A 97 -0.41 12.36 2.41
CA ARG A 97 0.13 13.25 1.37
C ARG A 97 -0.97 13.93 0.55
N GLY A 98 -2.20 13.43 0.61
CA GLY A 98 -3.37 13.96 -0.10
C GLY A 98 -4.26 14.82 0.80
N ALA A 99 -5.19 15.54 0.19
CA ALA A 99 -6.25 16.25 0.89
C ALA A 99 -7.57 15.48 0.82
N VAL A 100 -8.48 15.77 1.74
CA VAL A 100 -9.85 15.30 1.74
C VAL A 100 -10.77 16.42 1.26
N HIS A 101 -11.67 16.10 0.33
CA HIS A 101 -12.65 17.07 -0.17
C HIS A 101 -14.06 16.75 0.33
N ALA A 102 -14.78 17.75 0.83
CA ALA A 102 -16.19 17.62 1.19
C ALA A 102 -17.06 18.44 0.23
N THR A 103 -18.05 17.80 -0.41
CA THR A 103 -18.94 18.41 -1.40
C THR A 103 -20.41 18.23 -0.99
N SER A 104 -21.16 19.32 -0.84
CA SER A 104 -22.59 19.31 -0.47
C SER A 104 -23.54 19.81 -1.55
N GLY A 105 -23.02 20.31 -2.67
CA GLY A 105 -23.81 20.87 -3.78
C GLY A 105 -24.38 22.28 -3.55
N ILE A 106 -24.36 22.78 -2.31
CA ILE A 106 -24.88 24.12 -1.95
C ILE A 106 -23.77 25.07 -1.52
N LEU A 107 -22.78 24.57 -0.76
CA LEU A 107 -21.64 25.35 -0.32
C LEU A 107 -20.42 25.07 -1.22
N PRO A 108 -19.49 26.03 -1.33
CA PRO A 108 -18.19 25.77 -1.92
C PRO A 108 -17.55 24.54 -1.26
N ARG A 109 -16.95 23.69 -2.10
CA ARG A 109 -16.25 22.47 -1.66
C ARG A 109 -15.17 22.83 -0.64
N LYS A 110 -15.16 22.11 0.48
CA LYS A 110 -14.11 22.25 1.50
C LYS A 110 -12.94 21.31 1.15
N ARG A 111 -11.72 21.81 1.31
CA ARG A 111 -10.47 21.03 1.28
C ARG A 111 -9.91 20.96 2.71
N ILE A 112 -9.52 19.76 3.14
CA ILE A 112 -8.95 19.48 4.45
C ILE A 112 -7.65 18.71 4.20
N GLU A 113 -6.53 19.18 4.73
CA GLU A 113 -5.23 18.54 4.52
C GLU A 113 -4.45 18.48 5.83
N LEU A 114 -3.62 17.44 5.97
CA LEU A 114 -2.67 17.36 7.07
C LEU A 114 -1.43 18.17 6.69
N MET A 115 -0.94 18.97 7.65
CA MET A 115 0.28 19.72 7.45
C MET A 115 1.48 18.77 7.40
N ARG A 116 2.41 19.01 6.46
CA ARG A 116 3.53 18.10 6.19
C ARG A 116 4.40 17.89 7.43
N GLU A 117 4.63 18.94 8.21
CA GLU A 117 5.40 18.91 9.45
C GLU A 117 4.87 17.91 10.49
N HIS A 118 3.58 17.60 10.48
CA HIS A 118 2.97 16.65 11.41
C HIS A 118 3.15 15.19 10.99
N VAL A 119 3.39 14.93 9.69
CA VAL A 119 3.43 13.56 9.14
C VAL A 119 4.80 13.17 8.59
N ALA A 120 5.65 14.15 8.24
CA ALA A 120 6.90 13.90 7.53
C ALA A 120 7.86 13.00 8.32
N SER A 121 8.06 13.28 9.61
CA SER A 121 8.95 12.47 10.46
C SER A 121 8.42 11.05 10.62
N ALA A 122 7.13 10.89 10.89
CA ALA A 122 6.51 9.58 11.03
C ALA A 122 6.63 8.75 9.74
N LEU A 123 6.36 9.37 8.58
CA LEU A 123 6.50 8.73 7.28
C LEU A 123 7.96 8.37 6.96
N ALA A 124 8.92 9.26 7.22
CA ALA A 124 10.34 9.03 6.96
C ALA A 124 10.90 7.84 7.75
N ASN A 125 10.32 7.54 8.91
CA ASN A 125 10.70 6.42 9.77
C ASN A 125 9.99 5.10 9.41
N MET A 126 9.08 5.10 8.44
CA MET A 126 8.44 3.86 7.99
C MET A 126 9.39 3.04 7.11
N SER A 127 9.41 1.73 7.33
CA SER A 127 10.11 0.77 6.47
C SER A 127 9.11 0.02 5.59
N MET A 128 9.50 -0.27 4.35
CA MET A 128 8.73 -1.12 3.44
C MET A 128 9.32 -2.52 3.43
N THR A 129 8.48 -3.56 3.38
CA THR A 129 8.94 -4.95 3.27
C THR A 129 8.35 -5.63 2.03
N PHE A 130 9.21 -6.28 1.26
CA PHE A 130 8.86 -6.99 0.04
C PHE A 130 9.10 -8.48 0.27
N ARG A 131 8.05 -9.30 0.12
CA ARG A 131 8.18 -10.75 0.28
C ARG A 131 9.05 -11.32 -0.83
N VAL A 132 10.04 -12.13 -0.45
CA VAL A 132 10.85 -12.91 -1.37
C VAL A 132 10.69 -14.39 -0.99
N GLY A 133 10.18 -15.17 -1.95
CA GLY A 133 9.96 -16.63 -1.82
C GLY A 133 11.28 -17.41 -1.84
N PRO A 134 11.24 -18.76 -1.81
CA PRO A 134 12.41 -19.56 -1.48
C PRO A 134 13.57 -19.22 -2.41
N VAL A 135 14.59 -18.60 -1.83
CA VAL A 135 15.85 -18.28 -2.49
C VAL A 135 16.91 -19.22 -1.97
N LEU A 136 17.75 -19.71 -2.88
CA LEU A 136 18.92 -20.47 -2.54
C LEU A 136 20.02 -19.46 -2.16
N THR A 137 20.42 -19.46 -0.89
CA THR A 137 21.36 -18.48 -0.36
C THR A 137 22.51 -19.16 0.36
N ASP A 138 23.65 -18.49 0.37
CA ASP A 138 24.73 -18.74 1.31
C ASP A 138 24.24 -18.36 2.73
N PRO A 139 24.44 -19.21 3.75
CA PRO A 139 24.08 -18.92 5.15
C PRO A 139 24.67 -17.61 5.69
N GLU A 140 25.89 -17.23 5.28
CA GLU A 140 26.59 -16.06 5.84
C GLU A 140 26.26 -14.76 5.10
N THR A 141 26.01 -14.82 3.80
CA THR A 141 25.72 -13.63 2.99
C THR A 141 24.54 -13.82 2.04
N VAL A 142 23.43 -13.15 2.31
CA VAL A 142 22.29 -13.09 1.39
C VAL A 142 22.63 -12.15 0.23
N ARG A 143 22.80 -12.74 -0.96
CA ARG A 143 23.10 -12.02 -2.21
C ARG A 143 21.89 -12.00 -3.11
N MET A 144 21.43 -10.81 -3.48
CA MET A 144 20.27 -10.64 -4.37
C MET A 144 20.40 -9.39 -5.24
N PRO A 145 19.76 -9.38 -6.43
CA PRO A 145 19.65 -8.16 -7.21
C PRO A 145 18.81 -7.13 -6.45
N LEU A 146 19.45 -6.03 -6.04
CA LEU A 146 18.79 -4.93 -5.37
C LEU A 146 18.41 -3.84 -6.38
N PRO A 147 17.22 -3.24 -6.28
CA PRO A 147 16.86 -2.10 -7.14
C PRO A 147 17.78 -0.90 -6.85
N SER A 148 18.69 -0.60 -7.78
CA SER A 148 19.64 0.53 -7.63
C SER A 148 18.98 1.91 -7.76
N GLU A 149 17.82 1.98 -8.41
CA GLU A 149 17.04 3.21 -8.61
C GLU A 149 16.30 3.69 -7.36
N ILE A 150 16.15 2.83 -6.35
CA ILE A 150 15.41 3.15 -5.12
C ILE A 150 16.42 3.44 -4.01
N PRO A 151 16.61 4.72 -3.65
CA PRO A 151 17.53 5.08 -2.57
C PRO A 151 16.99 4.60 -1.22
N GLY A 152 17.90 4.23 -0.33
CA GLY A 152 17.60 3.80 1.04
C GLY A 152 18.47 2.63 1.47
N ASN A 153 18.25 2.16 2.69
CA ASN A 153 18.99 1.05 3.26
C ASN A 153 18.20 -0.24 3.06
N TRP A 154 18.85 -1.21 2.41
CA TRP A 154 18.29 -2.53 2.18
C TRP A 154 18.83 -3.53 3.21
N SER A 155 17.93 -4.31 3.80
CA SER A 155 18.27 -5.43 4.69
C SER A 155 17.41 -6.67 4.39
N TRP A 156 17.88 -7.83 4.82
CA TRP A 156 17.17 -9.10 4.70
C TRP A 156 16.57 -9.48 6.05
N ILE A 157 15.26 -9.75 6.07
CA ILE A 157 14.57 -10.25 7.25
C ILE A 157 14.10 -11.67 6.97
N ASN A 158 14.42 -12.61 7.85
CA ASN A 158 13.88 -13.96 7.81
C ASN A 158 13.45 -14.45 9.20
N ARG A 159 12.65 -15.51 9.21
CA ARG A 159 12.29 -16.23 10.43
C ARG A 159 13.24 -17.41 10.61
N THR A 160 13.93 -17.46 11.74
CA THR A 160 14.81 -18.58 12.13
C THR A 160 14.14 -19.55 13.10
N GLY A 161 12.97 -19.18 13.61
CA GLY A 161 12.11 -20.04 14.43
C GLY A 161 10.65 -19.55 14.40
N PRO A 162 9.74 -20.21 15.14
CA PRO A 162 8.31 -19.85 15.13
C PRO A 162 8.01 -18.40 15.51
N THR A 163 8.84 -17.82 16.38
CA THR A 163 8.71 -16.45 16.89
C THR A 163 10.00 -15.64 16.78
N VAL A 164 11.07 -16.25 16.25
CA VAL A 164 12.40 -15.62 16.18
C VAL A 164 12.59 -15.03 14.79
N TRP A 165 12.83 -13.72 14.78
CA TRP A 165 13.14 -12.95 13.60
C TRP A 165 14.60 -12.52 13.63
N GLN A 166 15.24 -12.59 12.47
CA GLN A 166 16.59 -12.10 12.28
C GLN A 166 16.58 -11.08 11.15
N GLU A 167 17.31 -9.98 11.35
CA GLU A 167 17.62 -9.00 10.32
C GLU A 167 19.12 -9.06 10.03
N GLY A 168 19.45 -9.28 8.77
CA GLY A 168 20.81 -9.39 8.27
C GLY A 168 21.08 -8.42 7.13
N ARG A 169 22.35 -8.30 6.75
CA ARG A 169 22.75 -7.52 5.59
C ARG A 169 22.36 -8.25 4.31
N VAL A 170 21.92 -7.50 3.30
CA VAL A 170 21.84 -7.98 1.93
C VAL A 170 22.93 -7.33 1.09
N VAL A 171 23.55 -8.11 0.21
CA VAL A 171 24.60 -7.64 -0.69
C VAL A 171 24.09 -7.77 -2.13
N THR A 172 24.41 -6.78 -2.97
CA THR A 172 24.07 -6.86 -4.40
C THR A 172 24.73 -8.08 -5.03
N ALA A 173 23.97 -8.83 -5.82
CA ALA A 173 24.51 -9.92 -6.61
C ALA A 173 25.59 -9.42 -7.59
N THR A 174 26.65 -10.20 -7.77
CA THR A 174 27.72 -9.96 -8.74
C THR A 174 27.57 -10.91 -9.93
N ASP A 175 28.20 -10.60 -11.06
CA ASP A 175 28.24 -11.49 -12.24
C ASP A 175 29.12 -12.75 -12.03
N ASP A 176 29.83 -12.80 -10.90
CA ASP A 176 30.61 -13.97 -10.47
C ASP A 176 29.68 -15.11 -9.99
N ALA A 177 29.54 -16.16 -10.81
CA ALA A 177 28.87 -17.40 -10.43
C ALA A 177 29.82 -18.31 -9.63
N LYS A 178 30.02 -18.02 -8.35
CA LYS A 178 30.83 -18.85 -7.43
C LYS A 178 29.91 -19.56 -6.44
N PHE A 179 30.16 -20.85 -6.23
CA PHE A 179 29.60 -21.55 -5.07
C PHE A 179 30.40 -21.12 -3.83
N GLY A 180 29.70 -20.82 -2.73
CA GLY A 180 30.34 -20.61 -1.43
C GLY A 180 30.93 -21.92 -0.90
N ASP A 181 31.79 -21.79 0.12
CA ASP A 181 32.38 -22.95 0.80
C ASP A 181 31.35 -23.70 1.67
N GLU A 182 30.28 -23.01 2.07
CA GLU A 182 29.18 -23.56 2.85
C GLU A 182 28.04 -24.10 1.96
N PRO A 183 27.33 -25.17 2.38
CA PRO A 183 26.17 -25.67 1.66
C PRO A 183 25.08 -24.61 1.54
N ALA A 184 24.61 -24.41 0.31
CA ALA A 184 23.53 -23.48 0.06
C ALA A 184 22.23 -23.93 0.76
N MET A 185 21.52 -22.98 1.38
CA MET A 185 20.29 -23.23 2.11
C MET A 185 19.10 -22.58 1.41
N PHE A 186 17.94 -23.22 1.50
CA PHE A 186 16.69 -22.58 1.15
C PHE A 186 16.26 -21.64 2.27
N THR A 187 16.06 -20.38 1.94
CA THR A 187 15.51 -19.41 2.89
C THR A 187 14.35 -18.64 2.27
N GLU A 188 13.37 -18.33 3.11
CA GLU A 188 12.28 -17.44 2.77
C GLU A 188 12.35 -16.21 3.67
N GLY A 189 12.10 -15.04 3.10
CA GLY A 189 12.20 -13.81 3.88
C GLY A 189 11.59 -12.61 3.20
N TRP A 190 12.05 -11.45 3.61
CA TRP A 190 11.60 -10.16 3.14
C TRP A 190 12.80 -9.26 2.92
N LEU A 191 12.80 -8.54 1.80
CA LEU A 191 13.66 -7.36 1.65
C LEU A 191 13.00 -6.20 2.38
N LYS A 192 13.71 -5.61 3.34
CA LYS A 192 13.29 -4.40 4.03
C LYS A 192 14.04 -3.21 3.45
N LEU A 193 13.30 -2.17 3.12
CA LEU A 193 13.80 -0.87 2.71
C LEU A 193 13.47 0.15 3.81
N SER A 194 14.49 0.75 4.41
CA SER A 194 14.36 1.86 5.35
C SER A 194 14.98 3.14 4.80
N GLU A 195 14.63 4.27 5.41
CA GLU A 195 15.16 5.60 5.07
C GLU A 195 14.95 6.03 3.60
N SER A 196 13.98 5.44 2.90
CA SER A 196 13.71 5.74 1.48
C SER A 196 13.24 7.16 1.22
N MET A 197 12.68 7.83 2.23
CA MET A 197 12.27 9.24 2.18
C MET A 197 13.28 10.19 2.83
N GLY A 198 14.41 9.67 3.33
CA GLY A 198 15.38 10.36 4.18
C GLY A 198 16.58 10.99 3.45
N ALA A 199 16.40 11.45 2.21
CA ALA A 199 17.44 12.22 1.49
C ALA A 199 16.87 13.44 0.76
N GLY A 200 15.80 14.05 1.29
CA GLY A 200 15.32 15.34 0.84
C GLY A 200 16.07 16.47 1.56
N ASP A 201 17.06 17.04 0.88
CA ASP A 201 17.60 18.39 1.09
C ASP A 201 18.38 18.65 2.39
N LYS A 202 19.66 18.25 2.38
CA LYS A 202 20.73 19.06 3.01
C LYS A 202 21.56 19.70 1.90
N SER A 203 20.96 20.58 1.10
CA SER A 203 21.73 21.41 0.17
C SER A 203 21.30 22.88 0.21
N LYS A 204 22.21 23.68 0.76
CA LYS A 204 22.40 25.13 0.58
C LYS A 204 21.53 26.09 1.42
N GLY A 205 22.23 26.85 2.26
CA GLY A 205 21.76 28.08 2.89
C GLY A 205 22.34 28.25 4.28
#